data_AF-A0A5E4K294-F1
#
_entry.id   AF-A0A5E4K294-F1
#
_cell.length_a   1.000
_cell.length_b   1.000
_cell.length_c   1.000
_cell.angle_alpha   90.00
_cell.angle_beta   90.00
_cell.angle_gamma   90.00
#
_symmetry.space_group_name_H-M   'P 1'
#
loop_
_entity.id
_entity.type
_entity.pdbx_description
1 polymer ?
#
loop_
_entity_poly.entity_id
_entity_poly.type
_entity_poly.pdbx_seq_one_letter_code
_entity_poly.pdbx_strand_id
1 'polypeptide(L)'
;MSQSLEDNSLWYHYKSKVWPEESGQTYSVHNIVRTLRSIHNQGELAYMSMPITSGKILYDELSQHLYSEELLNLVTSSASSAEKYKEFPKFKDIIKTVMDKNYLLGVAFLEDLEKRINKPILFPADLFPRGEKWSQDNFQALWLTLISEKCSELHLCKDWEYSNGAAEEFTHVYQLRLGIPNGGFGAEDISPFFNTKEGIEKSRARMRNISVYDYQGNTVSLADGIKKIDEVISWLKSGPFNLGKIEKTRELLEWTFDMTEKGFYQ
;
A
#
# COMPACT_ATOMS: atom_id res chain seq x y z
N MET A 1 -17.73 -21.46 4.56
CA MET A 1 -17.80 -20.32 5.49
C MET A 1 -17.85 -19.06 4.64
N SER A 2 -18.84 -18.18 4.83
CA SER A 2 -18.85 -16.90 4.10
C SER A 2 -17.67 -16.08 4.62
N GLN A 3 -16.68 -15.84 3.75
CA GLN A 3 -15.57 -14.95 4.06
C GLN A 3 -16.11 -13.54 4.31
N SER A 4 -15.75 -12.92 5.43
CA SER A 4 -16.18 -11.56 5.80
C SER A 4 -15.24 -10.49 5.20
N LEU A 5 -15.66 -9.21 5.24
CA LEU A 5 -14.76 -8.10 4.87
C LEU A 5 -13.60 -8.00 5.86
N GLU A 6 -13.81 -8.32 7.12
CA GLU A 6 -12.78 -8.38 8.16
C GLU A 6 -11.67 -9.38 7.79
N ASP A 7 -12.04 -10.56 7.29
CA ASP A 7 -11.07 -11.61 6.94
C ASP A 7 -10.18 -11.25 5.75
N ASN A 8 -10.68 -10.39 4.85
CA ASN A 8 -10.02 -10.07 3.58
C ASN A 8 -9.50 -8.63 3.50
N SER A 9 -9.90 -7.74 4.42
CA SER A 9 -9.47 -6.35 4.40
C SER A 9 -8.00 -6.23 4.78
N LEU A 10 -7.19 -5.72 3.84
CA LEU A 10 -5.78 -5.40 4.08
C LEU A 10 -5.64 -4.43 5.26
N TRP A 11 -6.43 -3.39 5.26
CA TRP A 11 -6.43 -2.40 6.31
C TRP A 11 -6.81 -2.96 7.67
N TYR A 12 -7.85 -3.79 7.75
CA TYR A 12 -8.19 -4.47 9.00
C TYR A 12 -7.06 -5.36 9.49
N HIS A 13 -6.46 -6.15 8.59
CA HIS A 13 -5.33 -7.02 8.92
C HIS A 13 -4.15 -6.24 9.51
N TYR A 14 -3.68 -5.20 8.83
CA TYR A 14 -2.53 -4.41 9.31
C TYR A 14 -2.85 -3.65 10.59
N LYS A 15 -4.03 -3.03 10.67
CA LYS A 15 -4.40 -2.22 11.83
C LYS A 15 -4.65 -3.11 13.06
N SER A 16 -5.33 -4.24 12.92
CA SER A 16 -5.52 -5.18 14.04
C SER A 16 -4.21 -5.78 14.56
N LYS A 17 -3.22 -5.95 13.69
CA LYS A 17 -1.88 -6.40 14.08
C LYS A 17 -1.06 -5.32 14.78
N VAL A 18 -1.03 -4.10 14.22
CA VAL A 18 -0.12 -3.04 14.66
C VAL A 18 -0.70 -2.19 15.79
N TRP A 19 -1.98 -1.81 15.71
CA TRP A 19 -2.57 -0.80 16.61
C TRP A 19 -2.59 -1.19 18.09
N PRO A 20 -2.82 -2.47 18.45
CA PRO A 20 -2.77 -2.93 19.85
C PRO A 20 -1.34 -3.11 20.40
N GLU A 21 -0.31 -3.09 19.56
CA GLU A 21 1.06 -3.37 20.00
C GLU A 21 1.68 -2.15 20.70
N GLU A 22 2.18 -2.33 21.92
CA GLU A 22 2.91 -1.29 22.65
C GLU A 22 4.40 -1.28 22.27
N SER A 23 4.72 -0.67 21.12
CA SER A 23 6.11 -0.53 20.66
C SER A 23 6.42 0.90 20.18
N GLY A 24 7.72 1.25 20.15
CA GLY A 24 8.18 2.55 19.65
C GLY A 24 7.66 2.87 18.24
N GLN A 25 7.71 1.89 17.34
CA GLN A 25 7.20 2.01 15.98
C GLN A 25 5.69 2.29 15.97
N THR A 26 4.92 1.54 16.77
CA THR A 26 3.47 1.75 16.87
C THR A 26 3.16 3.14 17.40
N TYR A 27 3.86 3.62 18.44
CA TYR A 27 3.70 4.99 18.93
C TYR A 27 3.99 6.04 17.84
N SER A 28 5.02 5.83 17.03
CA SER A 28 5.32 6.71 15.89
C SER A 28 4.20 6.70 14.84
N VAL A 29 3.65 5.53 14.48
CA VAL A 29 2.48 5.44 13.59
C VAL A 29 1.29 6.21 14.16
N HIS A 30 0.93 5.96 15.43
CA HIS A 30 -0.16 6.66 16.11
C HIS A 30 0.03 8.18 16.10
N ASN A 31 1.24 8.65 16.37
CA ASN A 31 1.56 10.07 16.43
C ASN A 31 1.50 10.73 15.05
N ILE A 32 2.03 10.09 14.00
CA ILE A 32 1.94 10.61 12.63
C ILE A 32 0.47 10.73 12.22
N VAL A 33 -0.33 9.69 12.44
CA VAL A 33 -1.77 9.70 12.12
C VAL A 33 -2.50 10.79 12.91
N ARG A 34 -2.22 10.96 14.22
CA ARG A 34 -2.81 12.04 15.03
C ARG A 34 -2.43 13.43 14.53
N THR A 35 -1.17 13.64 14.14
CA THR A 35 -0.71 14.92 13.57
C THR A 35 -1.41 15.19 12.24
N LEU A 36 -1.47 14.22 11.32
CA LEU A 36 -2.16 14.41 10.04
C LEU A 36 -3.67 14.61 10.22
N ARG A 37 -4.27 13.99 11.24
CA ARG A 37 -5.67 14.25 11.64
C ARG A 37 -5.87 15.71 12.09
N SER A 38 -4.92 16.29 12.82
CA SER A 38 -5.01 17.65 13.38
C SER A 38 -4.82 18.75 12.34
N ILE A 39 -4.25 18.43 11.17
CA ILE A 39 -4.19 19.34 10.02
C ILE A 39 -5.60 19.43 9.40
N HIS A 40 -6.43 20.31 9.96
CA HIS A 40 -7.86 20.41 9.65
C HIS A 40 -8.18 21.25 8.41
N ASN A 41 -7.27 22.11 7.96
CA ASN A 41 -7.54 23.09 6.91
C ASN A 41 -7.18 22.62 5.49
N GLN A 42 -6.64 21.41 5.32
CA GLN A 42 -6.10 20.98 4.03
C GLN A 42 -7.10 20.29 3.09
N GLY A 43 -8.37 20.16 3.50
CA GLY A 43 -9.35 19.43 2.69
C GLY A 43 -8.97 17.97 2.50
N GLU A 44 -9.47 17.36 1.43
CA GLU A 44 -9.09 16.00 1.04
C GLU A 44 -7.71 15.96 0.40
N LEU A 45 -6.95 14.90 0.66
CA LEU A 45 -5.60 14.72 0.13
C LEU A 45 -5.61 13.84 -1.13
N ALA A 46 -4.59 14.00 -1.96
CA ALA A 46 -4.23 13.01 -2.96
C ALA A 46 -3.10 12.12 -2.41
N TYR A 47 -3.21 10.80 -2.57
CA TYR A 47 -2.13 9.87 -2.26
C TYR A 47 -1.41 9.48 -3.54
N MET A 48 -0.09 9.58 -3.56
CA MET A 48 0.75 9.08 -4.65
C MET A 48 1.42 7.79 -4.20
N SER A 49 1.03 6.68 -4.82
CA SER A 49 1.65 5.39 -4.60
C SER A 49 3.04 5.37 -5.23
N MET A 50 4.03 4.92 -4.48
CA MET A 50 5.43 4.96 -4.89
C MET A 50 6.18 3.71 -4.41
N PRO A 51 6.69 2.87 -5.33
CA PRO A 51 7.60 1.81 -4.95
C PRO A 51 8.85 2.42 -4.32
N ILE A 52 9.22 2.03 -3.09
CA ILE A 52 10.47 2.50 -2.45
C ILE A 52 11.54 1.42 -2.54
N THR A 53 11.29 0.27 -1.92
CA THR A 53 12.24 -0.86 -1.81
C THR A 53 11.87 -2.05 -2.69
N SER A 54 10.84 -1.91 -3.54
CA SER A 54 10.31 -2.94 -4.44
C SER A 54 9.97 -2.32 -5.79
N GLY A 55 9.27 -3.05 -6.67
CA GLY A 55 8.89 -2.57 -7.99
C GLY A 55 9.77 -3.13 -9.10
N LYS A 56 9.50 -2.68 -10.33
CA LYS A 56 10.15 -3.19 -11.53
C LYS A 56 11.68 -3.09 -11.48
N ILE A 57 12.19 -1.97 -10.95
CA ILE A 57 13.63 -1.74 -10.80
C ILE A 57 14.28 -2.83 -9.93
N LEU A 58 13.64 -3.28 -8.85
CA LEU A 58 14.19 -4.36 -8.04
C LEU A 58 14.37 -5.64 -8.87
N TYR A 59 13.35 -6.04 -9.62
CA TYR A 59 13.42 -7.25 -10.44
C TYR A 59 14.43 -7.11 -11.58
N ASP A 60 14.54 -5.93 -12.19
CA ASP A 60 15.52 -5.65 -13.24
C ASP A 60 16.97 -5.69 -12.68
N GLU A 61 17.22 -5.14 -11.49
CA GLU A 61 18.53 -5.24 -10.83
C GLU A 61 18.87 -6.69 -10.44
N LEU A 62 17.90 -7.44 -9.93
CA LEU A 62 18.10 -8.83 -9.55
C LEU A 62 18.36 -9.75 -10.75
N SER A 63 17.75 -9.47 -11.90
CA SER A 63 17.92 -10.26 -13.12
C SER A 63 19.23 -9.98 -13.87
N GLN A 64 19.84 -8.81 -13.66
CA GLN A 64 21.16 -8.47 -14.23
C GLN A 64 22.32 -9.22 -13.57
N HIS A 65 22.07 -9.85 -12.43
CA HIS A 65 23.06 -10.57 -11.67
C HIS A 65 22.70 -12.06 -11.62
N LEU A 66 23.70 -12.92 -11.82
CA LEU A 66 23.55 -14.39 -11.74
C LEU A 66 23.43 -14.83 -10.27
N TYR A 67 22.33 -14.46 -9.62
CA TYR A 67 22.02 -14.89 -8.27
C TYR A 67 21.45 -16.31 -8.25
N SER A 68 21.72 -17.05 -7.17
CA SER A 68 21.07 -18.34 -6.95
C SER A 68 19.57 -18.14 -6.72
N GLU A 69 18.79 -19.16 -7.09
CA GLU A 69 17.34 -19.19 -6.86
C GLU A 69 16.99 -18.99 -5.37
N GLU A 70 17.77 -19.59 -4.46
CA GLU A 70 17.60 -19.41 -3.01
C GLU A 70 17.73 -17.93 -2.58
N LEU A 71 18.69 -17.21 -3.17
CA LEU A 71 18.90 -15.80 -2.87
C LEU A 71 17.78 -14.93 -3.43
N LEU A 72 17.33 -15.21 -4.65
CA LEU A 72 16.24 -14.50 -5.29
C LEU A 72 14.93 -14.70 -4.52
N ASN A 73 14.66 -15.93 -4.07
CA ASN A 73 13.55 -16.26 -3.19
C ASN A 73 13.65 -15.51 -1.84
N LEU A 74 14.82 -15.51 -1.19
CA LEU A 74 15.01 -14.79 0.06
C LEU A 74 14.73 -13.29 -0.10
N VAL A 75 15.30 -12.66 -1.12
CA VAL A 75 15.18 -11.23 -1.38
C VAL A 75 13.74 -10.81 -1.68
N THR A 76 13.00 -11.64 -2.40
CA THR A 76 11.61 -11.39 -2.78
C THR A 76 10.60 -11.85 -1.73
N SER A 77 11.05 -12.56 -0.68
CA SER A 77 10.21 -12.98 0.44
C SER A 77 9.78 -11.83 1.37
N SER A 78 8.91 -12.16 2.33
CA SER A 78 8.49 -11.29 3.43
C SER A 78 9.52 -11.09 4.54
N ALA A 79 10.71 -11.69 4.44
CA ALA A 79 11.76 -11.53 5.46
C ALA A 79 12.12 -10.06 5.68
N SER A 80 12.52 -9.71 6.90
CA SER A 80 12.94 -8.36 7.24
C SER A 80 14.22 -7.98 6.48
N SER A 81 14.41 -6.69 6.22
CA SER A 81 15.66 -6.22 5.60
C SER A 81 16.89 -6.60 6.42
N ALA A 82 16.78 -6.68 7.75
CA ALA A 82 17.87 -7.10 8.62
C ALA A 82 18.31 -8.55 8.38
N GLU A 83 17.36 -9.47 8.22
CA GLU A 83 17.63 -10.87 7.86
C GLU A 83 18.24 -10.96 6.47
N LYS A 84 17.67 -10.24 5.49
CA LYS A 84 18.19 -10.22 4.12
C LYS A 84 19.63 -9.69 4.05
N TYR A 85 19.96 -8.65 4.82
CA TYR A 85 21.32 -8.11 4.87
C TYR A 85 22.33 -9.04 5.54
N LYS A 86 21.88 -9.85 6.52
CA LYS A 86 22.73 -10.82 7.20
C LYS A 86 23.15 -11.94 6.24
N GLU A 87 22.18 -12.50 5.53
CA GLU A 87 22.41 -13.60 4.58
C GLU A 87 23.05 -13.11 3.28
N PHE A 88 22.79 -11.86 2.88
CA PHE A 88 23.32 -11.28 1.65
C PHE A 88 23.76 -9.82 1.82
N PRO A 89 25.00 -9.56 2.26
CA PRO A 89 25.47 -8.19 2.51
C PRO A 89 25.41 -7.27 1.28
N LYS A 90 25.67 -7.79 0.07
CA LYS A 90 25.54 -7.03 -1.19
C LYS A 90 24.09 -6.61 -1.49
N PHE A 91 23.10 -7.25 -0.87
CA PHE A 91 21.71 -6.84 -0.98
C PHE A 91 21.50 -5.38 -0.57
N LYS A 92 22.31 -4.89 0.38
CA LYS A 92 22.26 -3.51 0.82
C LYS A 92 22.57 -2.53 -0.31
N ASP A 93 23.54 -2.86 -1.15
CA ASP A 93 23.94 -2.01 -2.29
C ASP A 93 22.89 -2.05 -3.41
N ILE A 94 22.30 -3.23 -3.64
CA ILE A 94 21.17 -3.39 -4.59
C ILE A 94 19.98 -2.57 -4.10
N ILE A 95 19.54 -2.75 -2.85
CA ILE A 95 18.40 -2.01 -2.31
C ILE A 95 18.67 -0.52 -2.28
N LYS A 96 19.89 -0.08 -1.96
CA LYS A 96 20.25 1.33 -2.08
C LYS A 96 20.06 1.84 -3.51
N THR A 97 20.55 1.10 -4.50
CA THR A 97 20.40 1.45 -5.92
C THR A 97 18.94 1.52 -6.34
N VAL A 98 18.13 0.54 -5.92
CA VAL A 98 16.68 0.48 -6.15
C VAL A 98 16.00 1.69 -5.53
N MET A 99 16.27 1.98 -4.25
CA MET A 99 15.68 3.12 -3.54
C MET A 99 16.05 4.45 -4.18
N ASP A 100 17.32 4.66 -4.55
CA ASP A 100 17.79 5.89 -5.19
C ASP A 100 17.07 6.10 -6.54
N LYS A 101 16.97 5.05 -7.37
CA LYS A 101 16.28 5.12 -8.69
C LYS A 101 14.78 5.34 -8.54
N ASN A 102 14.14 4.58 -7.65
CA ASN A 102 12.71 4.72 -7.36
C ASN A 102 12.38 6.12 -6.80
N TYR A 103 13.25 6.67 -5.94
CA TYR A 103 13.08 8.00 -5.40
C TYR A 103 13.09 9.07 -6.49
N LEU A 104 14.05 9.00 -7.42
CA LEU A 104 14.11 9.93 -8.56
C LEU A 104 12.87 9.86 -9.45
N LEU A 105 12.36 8.65 -9.73
CA LEU A 105 11.12 8.48 -10.49
C LEU A 105 9.91 9.03 -9.73
N GLY A 106 9.85 8.81 -8.42
CA GLY A 106 8.79 9.33 -7.56
C GLY A 106 8.78 10.86 -7.50
N VAL A 107 9.94 11.50 -7.38
CA VAL A 107 10.06 12.97 -7.40
C VAL A 107 9.63 13.53 -8.75
N ALA A 108 10.06 12.92 -9.86
CA ALA A 108 9.62 13.35 -11.20
C ALA A 108 8.10 13.23 -11.37
N PHE A 109 7.50 12.14 -10.88
CA PHE A 109 6.06 11.97 -10.92
C PHE A 109 5.31 12.95 -10.01
N LEU A 110 5.86 13.27 -8.84
CA LEU A 110 5.33 14.28 -7.93
C LEU A 110 5.29 15.65 -8.62
N GLU A 111 6.39 16.10 -9.22
CA GLU A 111 6.46 17.38 -9.94
C GLU A 111 5.42 17.46 -11.06
N ASP A 112 5.18 16.36 -11.78
CA ASP A 112 4.14 16.31 -12.81
C ASP A 112 2.73 16.25 -12.22
N LEU A 113 2.55 15.64 -11.06
CA LEU A 113 1.27 15.58 -10.37
C LEU A 113 0.87 16.94 -9.79
N GLU A 114 1.81 17.68 -9.19
CA GLU A 114 1.61 19.04 -8.68
C GLU A 114 1.13 20.03 -9.76
N LYS A 115 1.51 19.80 -11.02
CA LYS A 115 1.03 20.59 -12.17
C LYS A 115 -0.40 20.21 -12.61
N ARG A 116 -0.83 18.97 -12.33
CA ARG A 116 -2.10 18.41 -12.81
C ARG A 116 -3.24 18.56 -11.82
N ILE A 117 -2.96 18.51 -10.51
CA ILE A 117 -3.98 18.52 -9.47
C ILE A 117 -3.79 19.69 -8.51
N ASN A 118 -4.89 20.24 -8.01
CA ASN A 118 -4.90 21.28 -6.98
C ASN A 118 -5.28 20.69 -5.62
N LYS A 119 -4.49 19.72 -5.16
CA LYS A 119 -4.67 19.05 -3.87
C LYS A 119 -3.31 18.81 -3.22
N PRO A 120 -3.19 18.86 -1.89
CA PRO A 120 -1.96 18.45 -1.22
C PRO A 120 -1.71 16.95 -1.47
N ILE A 121 -0.48 16.61 -1.81
CA ILE A 121 -0.05 15.25 -2.16
C ILE A 121 0.67 14.64 -0.96
N LEU A 122 0.34 13.40 -0.64
CA LEU A 122 1.00 12.58 0.35
C LEU A 122 1.60 11.35 -0.33
N PHE A 123 2.83 10.99 0.03
CA PHE A 123 3.50 9.81 -0.54
C PHE A 123 4.51 9.16 0.41
N PRO A 124 4.84 7.88 0.19
CA PRO A 124 5.69 7.08 1.08
C PRO A 124 7.03 7.69 1.46
N ALA A 125 7.69 8.39 0.54
CA ALA A 125 9.05 8.89 0.74
C ALA A 125 9.14 10.09 1.70
N ASP A 126 8.04 10.83 1.90
CA ASP A 126 8.02 12.01 2.76
C ASP A 126 7.95 11.70 4.26
N LEU A 127 7.41 10.54 4.63
CA LEU A 127 7.24 10.14 6.02
C LEU A 127 8.10 8.92 6.33
N PHE A 128 9.42 9.11 6.31
CA PHE A 128 10.35 8.15 6.87
C PHE A 128 10.84 8.63 8.25
N PRO A 129 10.46 7.97 9.35
CA PRO A 129 10.84 8.41 10.70
C PRO A 129 12.35 8.30 10.88
N ARG A 130 12.99 9.43 11.20
CA ARG A 130 14.42 9.47 11.49
C ARG A 130 14.70 8.67 12.78
N GLY A 131 15.55 7.66 12.67
CA GLY A 131 16.05 6.92 13.83
C GLY A 131 15.26 5.67 14.22
N GLU A 132 14.16 5.35 13.52
CA GLU A 132 13.43 4.11 13.74
C GLU A 132 13.47 3.21 12.50
N LYS A 133 13.66 1.91 12.72
CA LYS A 133 13.51 0.90 11.67
C LYS A 133 12.08 0.39 11.72
N TRP A 134 11.28 0.76 10.73
CA TRP A 134 9.91 0.28 10.65
C TRP A 134 9.82 -1.10 10.02
N SER A 135 8.97 -1.94 10.59
CA SER A 135 8.54 -3.18 9.95
C SER A 135 7.65 -2.85 8.74
N GLN A 136 7.56 -3.80 7.80
CA GLN A 136 6.64 -3.67 6.67
C GLN A 136 5.19 -3.49 7.14
N ASP A 137 4.80 -4.14 8.23
CA ASP A 137 3.43 -4.09 8.73
C ASP A 137 3.12 -2.73 9.35
N ASN A 138 4.05 -2.13 10.12
CA ASN A 138 3.89 -0.77 10.64
C ASN A 138 3.81 0.26 9.51
N PHE A 139 4.63 0.07 8.47
CA PHE A 139 4.61 0.90 7.29
C PHE A 139 3.27 0.83 6.56
N GLN A 140 2.76 -0.38 6.29
CA GLN A 140 1.46 -0.54 5.63
C GLN A 140 0.29 -0.07 6.51
N ALA A 141 0.34 -0.33 7.81
CA ALA A 141 -0.68 0.15 8.74
C ALA A 141 -0.82 1.67 8.70
N LEU A 142 0.29 2.41 8.59
CA LEU A 142 0.28 3.86 8.41
C LEU A 142 -0.43 4.24 7.10
N TRP A 143 0.09 3.78 5.97
CA TRP A 143 -0.33 4.30 4.66
C TRP A 143 -1.76 3.92 4.32
N LEU A 144 -2.15 2.66 4.54
CA LEU A 144 -3.53 2.24 4.32
C LEU A 144 -4.50 3.00 5.24
N THR A 145 -4.08 3.36 6.45
CA THR A 145 -4.89 4.21 7.35
C THR A 145 -5.03 5.63 6.81
N LEU A 146 -3.96 6.24 6.31
CA LEU A 146 -4.01 7.59 5.76
C LEU A 146 -4.88 7.66 4.49
N ILE A 147 -4.77 6.66 3.62
CA ILE A 147 -5.64 6.51 2.44
C ILE A 147 -7.10 6.47 2.88
N SER A 148 -7.46 5.58 3.82
CA SER A 148 -8.82 5.47 4.34
C SER A 148 -9.33 6.76 4.95
N GLU A 149 -8.52 7.45 5.74
CA GLU A 149 -8.98 8.54 6.61
C GLU A 149 -8.90 9.93 6.00
N LYS A 150 -8.10 10.14 4.95
CA LYS A 150 -7.83 11.50 4.42
C LYS A 150 -7.84 11.64 2.91
N CYS A 151 -7.65 10.56 2.15
CA CYS A 151 -7.47 10.67 0.72
C CYS A 151 -8.81 10.62 -0.04
N SER A 152 -8.89 11.34 -1.16
CA SER A 152 -9.95 11.19 -2.17
C SER A 152 -9.44 10.81 -3.55
N GLU A 153 -8.12 10.78 -3.73
CA GLU A 153 -7.48 10.32 -4.95
C GLU A 153 -6.29 9.42 -4.62
N LEU A 154 -6.09 8.39 -5.43
CA LEU A 154 -4.91 7.52 -5.49
C LEU A 154 -4.29 7.68 -6.88
N HIS A 155 -3.04 8.12 -6.93
CA HIS A 155 -2.25 8.26 -8.15
C HIS A 155 -1.15 7.22 -8.16
N LEU A 156 -1.16 6.34 -9.15
CA LEU A 156 -0.25 5.22 -9.24
C LEU A 156 0.98 5.61 -10.06
N CYS A 157 2.17 5.44 -9.48
CA CYS A 157 3.42 5.52 -10.24
C CYS A 157 3.41 4.57 -11.44
N LYS A 158 4.26 4.86 -12.44
CA LYS A 158 4.50 3.94 -13.54
C LYS A 158 5.03 2.61 -12.99
N ASP A 159 4.56 1.50 -13.55
CA ASP A 159 4.95 0.14 -13.17
C ASP A 159 4.65 -0.21 -11.69
N TRP A 160 3.62 0.42 -11.10
CA TRP A 160 3.17 0.18 -9.73
C TRP A 160 2.83 -1.30 -9.48
N GLU A 161 2.33 -1.99 -10.50
CA GLU A 161 1.91 -3.39 -10.45
C GLU A 161 3.06 -4.35 -10.07
N TYR A 162 4.31 -3.93 -10.22
CA TYR A 162 5.49 -4.68 -9.77
C TYR A 162 5.82 -4.48 -8.28
N SER A 163 5.19 -3.53 -7.60
CA SER A 163 5.44 -3.28 -6.18
C SER A 163 4.34 -3.90 -5.33
N ASN A 164 4.72 -4.83 -4.44
CA ASN A 164 3.77 -5.42 -3.49
C ASN A 164 3.02 -4.34 -2.69
N GLY A 165 3.72 -3.28 -2.27
CA GLY A 165 3.11 -2.23 -1.48
C GLY A 165 2.14 -1.36 -2.29
N ALA A 166 2.54 -0.96 -3.50
CA ALA A 166 1.64 -0.22 -4.39
C ALA A 166 0.41 -1.04 -4.80
N ALA A 167 0.61 -2.35 -5.01
CA ALA A 167 -0.48 -3.27 -5.31
C ALA A 167 -1.44 -3.41 -4.12
N GLU A 168 -0.93 -3.52 -2.89
CA GLU A 168 -1.76 -3.50 -1.67
C GLU A 168 -2.54 -2.18 -1.52
N GLU A 169 -1.92 -1.04 -1.79
CA GLU A 169 -2.58 0.28 -1.74
C GLU A 169 -3.71 0.38 -2.77
N PHE A 170 -3.49 -0.10 -4.00
CA PHE A 170 -4.51 -0.19 -5.03
C PHE A 170 -5.68 -1.08 -4.60
N THR A 171 -5.38 -2.30 -4.13
CA THR A 171 -6.40 -3.24 -3.61
C THR A 171 -7.21 -2.62 -2.48
N HIS A 172 -6.53 -1.97 -1.54
CA HIS A 172 -7.15 -1.35 -0.40
C HIS A 172 -8.18 -0.28 -0.79
N VAL A 173 -7.87 0.60 -1.74
CA VAL A 173 -8.82 1.62 -2.22
C VAL A 173 -10.10 0.99 -2.76
N TYR A 174 -10.02 -0.14 -3.45
CA TYR A 174 -11.21 -0.85 -3.92
C TYR A 174 -11.94 -1.60 -2.81
N GLN A 175 -11.23 -2.17 -1.83
CA GLN A 175 -11.86 -2.78 -0.65
C GLN A 175 -12.65 -1.76 0.16
N LEU A 176 -12.18 -0.52 0.26
CA LEU A 176 -12.90 0.57 0.93
C LEU A 176 -14.27 0.88 0.29
N ARG A 177 -14.48 0.51 -0.98
CA ARG A 177 -15.78 0.69 -1.66
C ARG A 177 -16.81 -0.35 -1.22
N LEU A 178 -16.35 -1.54 -0.81
CA LEU A 178 -17.18 -2.58 -0.21
C LEU A 178 -17.63 -2.20 1.21
N GLY A 179 -17.02 -1.16 1.79
CA GLY A 179 -17.38 -0.64 3.09
C GLY A 179 -16.27 -0.82 4.09
N ILE A 180 -16.68 -0.87 5.35
CA ILE A 180 -15.76 -0.78 6.47
C ILE A 180 -15.92 -2.04 7.32
N PRO A 181 -14.81 -2.73 7.65
CA PRO A 181 -14.80 -3.76 8.68
C PRO A 181 -15.46 -3.26 9.98
N ASN A 182 -16.46 -3.98 10.46
CA ASN A 182 -17.22 -3.69 11.69
C ASN A 182 -16.42 -4.00 12.97
N GLY A 183 -15.18 -4.48 12.85
CA GLY A 183 -14.41 -4.98 13.99
C GLY A 183 -14.25 -3.94 15.11
N GLY A 184 -14.88 -4.21 16.26
CA GLY A 184 -14.67 -3.49 17.51
C GLY A 184 -13.55 -4.12 18.34
N PHE A 185 -12.79 -3.30 19.05
CA PHE A 185 -11.91 -3.75 20.15
C PHE A 185 -12.65 -3.70 21.49
N GLY A 186 -13.76 -4.44 21.61
CA GLY A 186 -14.61 -4.39 22.81
C GLY A 186 -15.64 -3.25 22.76
N ALA A 187 -16.55 -3.29 23.74
CA ALA A 187 -17.92 -2.77 23.73
C ALA A 187 -18.17 -1.38 23.10
N GLU A 188 -19.32 -1.31 22.40
CA GLU A 188 -19.96 -0.15 21.76
C GLU A 188 -19.30 0.34 20.46
N ASP A 189 -19.73 -0.25 19.34
CA ASP A 189 -20.02 0.31 17.99
C ASP A 189 -19.23 1.52 17.43
N ILE A 190 -18.04 1.78 17.96
CA ILE A 190 -17.10 2.78 17.47
C ILE A 190 -15.91 1.97 17.04
N SER A 191 -15.87 1.61 15.75
CA SER A 191 -14.67 1.01 15.19
C SER A 191 -13.49 1.93 15.55
N PRO A 192 -12.51 1.47 16.36
CA PRO A 192 -11.39 2.28 16.88
C PRO A 192 -10.49 2.80 15.76
N PHE A 193 -10.82 2.36 14.55
CA PHE A 193 -10.18 2.65 13.32
C PHE A 193 -10.78 3.86 12.58
N PHE A 194 -11.87 4.47 13.08
CA PHE A 194 -12.43 5.73 12.56
C PHE A 194 -12.31 6.83 13.59
N ASN A 195 -11.29 7.66 13.46
CA ASN A 195 -11.14 8.86 14.27
C ASN A 195 -10.90 10.06 13.37
N THR A 196 -11.93 10.38 12.60
CA THR A 196 -12.01 11.57 11.76
C THR A 196 -13.02 12.54 12.37
N LYS A 197 -12.78 13.86 12.27
CA LYS A 197 -13.84 14.86 12.53
C LYS A 197 -14.96 14.80 11.48
N GLU A 198 -14.66 14.21 10.33
CA GLU A 198 -15.63 13.80 9.33
C GLU A 198 -16.53 12.71 9.94
N GLY A 199 -17.84 12.97 10.03
CA GLY A 199 -18.80 12.00 10.53
C GLY A 199 -18.85 10.74 9.65
N ILE A 200 -19.24 9.61 10.24
CA ILE A 200 -19.15 8.26 9.63
C ILE A 200 -19.72 8.21 8.21
N GLU A 201 -20.89 8.81 7.96
CA GLU A 201 -21.53 8.81 6.63
C GLU A 201 -20.70 9.51 5.57
N LYS A 202 -20.11 10.66 5.91
CA LYS A 202 -19.24 11.42 5.00
C LYS A 202 -17.95 10.64 4.71
N SER A 203 -17.32 10.08 5.75
CA SER A 203 -16.11 9.27 5.59
C SER A 203 -16.36 8.05 4.70
N ARG A 204 -17.50 7.37 4.88
CA ARG A 204 -17.94 6.26 4.01
C ARG A 204 -18.15 6.71 2.58
N ALA A 205 -18.82 7.85 2.38
CA ALA A 205 -19.02 8.41 1.05
C ALA A 205 -17.69 8.74 0.38
N ARG A 206 -16.73 9.36 1.07
CA ARG A 206 -15.39 9.64 0.54
C ARG A 206 -14.66 8.36 0.16
N MET A 207 -14.58 7.38 1.07
CA MET A 207 -13.90 6.10 0.85
C MET A 207 -14.41 5.35 -0.37
N ARG A 208 -15.74 5.33 -0.57
CA ARG A 208 -16.36 4.73 -1.76
C ARG A 208 -16.01 5.43 -3.06
N ASN A 209 -15.72 6.72 -2.99
CA ASN A 209 -15.51 7.59 -4.15
C ASN A 209 -14.03 7.97 -4.33
N ILE A 210 -13.09 7.29 -3.67
CA ILE A 210 -11.67 7.49 -3.94
C ILE A 210 -11.40 7.16 -5.41
N SER A 211 -10.99 8.18 -6.16
CA SER A 211 -10.67 8.06 -7.58
C SER A 211 -9.26 7.50 -7.74
N VAL A 212 -9.04 6.64 -8.74
CA VAL A 212 -7.75 5.99 -8.97
C VAL A 212 -7.26 6.33 -10.36
N TYR A 213 -6.02 6.83 -10.44
CA TYR A 213 -5.40 7.28 -11.68
C TYR A 213 -4.06 6.60 -11.92
N ASP A 214 -3.72 6.35 -13.18
CA ASP A 214 -2.38 5.94 -13.58
C ASP A 214 -1.41 7.13 -13.61
N TYR A 215 -0.15 6.84 -13.93
CA TYR A 215 0.89 7.87 -14.00
C TYR A 215 0.64 8.94 -15.07
N GLN A 216 -0.22 8.67 -16.06
CA GLN A 216 -0.60 9.60 -17.11
C GLN A 216 -1.84 10.44 -16.73
N GLY A 217 -2.55 10.07 -15.66
CA GLY A 217 -3.77 10.71 -15.20
C GLY A 217 -5.04 10.06 -15.76
N ASN A 218 -4.95 8.89 -16.40
CA ASN A 218 -6.13 8.14 -16.83
C ASN A 218 -6.72 7.38 -15.64
N THR A 219 -8.05 7.29 -15.57
CA THR A 219 -8.73 6.48 -14.56
C THR A 219 -8.37 5.00 -14.71
N VAL A 220 -8.08 4.33 -13.59
CA VAL A 220 -7.77 2.89 -13.55
C VAL A 220 -8.89 2.16 -12.83
N SER A 221 -9.55 1.23 -13.51
CA SER A 221 -10.58 0.37 -12.91
C SER A 221 -9.99 -0.83 -12.16
N LEU A 222 -10.81 -1.50 -11.36
CA LEU A 222 -10.43 -2.74 -10.68
C LEU A 222 -10.00 -3.84 -11.68
N ALA A 223 -10.72 -3.96 -12.79
CA ALA A 223 -10.42 -4.91 -13.85
C ALA A 223 -9.06 -4.60 -14.53
N ASP A 224 -8.75 -3.32 -14.76
CA ASP A 224 -7.46 -2.91 -15.30
C ASP A 224 -6.31 -3.29 -14.35
N GLY A 225 -6.51 -3.10 -13.05
CA GLY A 225 -5.53 -3.49 -12.03
C GLY A 225 -5.28 -4.99 -11.97
N ILE A 226 -6.34 -5.80 -12.00
CA ILE A 226 -6.23 -7.28 -12.06
C ILE A 226 -5.42 -7.69 -13.29
N LYS A 227 -5.78 -7.17 -14.46
CA LYS A 227 -5.07 -7.46 -15.72
C LYS A 227 -3.58 -7.13 -15.63
N LYS A 228 -3.23 -5.94 -15.12
CA LYS A 228 -1.83 -5.52 -14.96
C LYS A 228 -1.05 -6.43 -14.01
N ILE A 229 -1.65 -6.84 -12.90
CA ILE A 229 -1.00 -7.75 -11.96
C ILE A 229 -0.84 -9.15 -12.57
N ASP A 230 -1.82 -9.64 -13.33
CA ASP A 230 -1.71 -10.93 -14.04
C ASP A 230 -0.56 -10.91 -15.06
N GLU A 231 -0.38 -9.80 -15.79
CA GLU A 231 0.76 -9.59 -16.71
C GLU A 231 2.10 -9.65 -15.96
N VAL A 232 2.20 -9.01 -14.79
CA VAL A 232 3.41 -9.05 -13.94
C VAL A 232 3.66 -10.46 -13.41
N ILE A 233 2.65 -11.15 -12.89
CA ILE A 233 2.78 -12.52 -12.39
C ILE A 233 3.27 -13.44 -13.51
N SER A 234 2.71 -13.32 -14.72
CA SER A 234 3.16 -14.08 -15.89
C SER A 234 4.62 -13.83 -16.20
N TRP A 235 5.06 -12.56 -16.18
CA TRP A 235 6.46 -12.21 -16.38
C TRP A 235 7.36 -12.76 -15.28
N LEU A 236 7.00 -12.60 -14.01
CA LEU A 236 7.79 -13.07 -12.88
C LEU A 236 7.91 -14.61 -12.85
N LYS A 237 6.89 -15.35 -13.30
CA LYS A 237 6.92 -16.83 -13.43
C LYS A 237 7.99 -17.33 -14.40
N SER A 238 8.46 -16.48 -15.31
CA SER A 238 9.58 -16.83 -16.20
C SER A 238 10.94 -16.81 -15.49
N GLY A 239 11.01 -16.22 -14.29
CA GLY A 239 12.20 -16.16 -13.45
C GLY A 239 12.03 -16.87 -12.09
N PRO A 240 13.12 -17.04 -11.33
CA PRO A 240 13.11 -17.69 -10.02
C PRO A 240 12.73 -16.71 -8.89
N PHE A 241 11.63 -15.96 -9.07
CA PHE A 241 11.18 -14.96 -8.09
C PHE A 241 10.08 -15.52 -7.19
N ASN A 242 10.06 -15.11 -5.91
CA ASN A 242 8.95 -15.40 -5.01
C ASN A 242 7.74 -14.55 -5.38
N LEU A 243 6.62 -15.21 -5.66
CA LEU A 243 5.37 -14.57 -6.09
C LEU A 243 4.33 -14.45 -4.98
N GLY A 244 4.59 -15.01 -3.79
CA GLY A 244 3.54 -15.26 -2.81
C GLY A 244 2.79 -14.01 -2.35
N LYS A 245 3.48 -12.86 -2.25
CA LYS A 245 2.82 -11.59 -1.92
C LYS A 245 1.95 -11.08 -3.06
N ILE A 246 2.48 -11.01 -4.27
CA ILE A 246 1.74 -10.46 -5.41
C ILE A 246 0.57 -11.37 -5.82
N GLU A 247 0.72 -12.69 -5.71
CA GLU A 247 -0.36 -13.65 -5.92
C GLU A 247 -1.47 -13.48 -4.86
N LYS A 248 -1.11 -13.32 -3.59
CA LYS A 248 -2.09 -13.02 -2.54
C LYS A 248 -2.82 -11.70 -2.79
N THR A 249 -2.11 -10.66 -3.21
CA THR A 249 -2.73 -9.37 -3.57
C THR A 249 -3.68 -9.52 -4.75
N ARG A 250 -3.32 -10.31 -5.76
CA ARG A 250 -4.19 -10.67 -6.88
C ARG A 250 -5.46 -11.37 -6.39
N GLU A 251 -5.33 -12.40 -5.56
CA GLU A 251 -6.48 -13.13 -5.00
C GLU A 251 -7.44 -12.18 -4.26
N LEU A 252 -6.90 -11.25 -3.48
CA LEU A 252 -7.71 -10.24 -2.79
C LEU A 252 -8.42 -9.27 -3.75
N LEU A 253 -7.79 -8.91 -4.87
CA LEU A 253 -8.43 -8.09 -5.90
C LEU A 253 -9.57 -8.83 -6.59
N GLU A 254 -9.36 -10.09 -6.94
CA GLU A 254 -10.40 -10.93 -7.55
C GLU A 254 -11.59 -11.10 -6.59
N TRP A 255 -11.32 -11.37 -5.31
CA TRP A 255 -12.37 -11.38 -4.29
C TRP A 255 -13.11 -10.04 -4.19
N THR A 256 -12.38 -8.93 -4.21
CA THR A 256 -12.97 -7.57 -4.15
C THR A 256 -13.84 -7.28 -5.37
N PHE A 257 -13.43 -7.75 -6.55
CA PHE A 257 -14.16 -7.63 -7.80
C PHE A 257 -15.47 -8.42 -7.72
N ASP A 258 -15.40 -9.67 -7.31
CA ASP A 258 -16.57 -10.54 -7.13
C ASP A 258 -17.58 -9.97 -6.14
N MET A 259 -17.12 -9.36 -5.05
CA MET A 259 -18.00 -8.72 -4.07
C MET A 259 -18.65 -7.46 -4.65
N THR A 260 -17.91 -6.68 -5.44
CA THR A 260 -18.45 -5.49 -6.11
C THR A 260 -19.55 -5.89 -7.10
N GLU A 261 -19.33 -6.92 -7.92
CA GLU A 261 -20.32 -7.43 -8.89
C GLU A 261 -21.58 -7.98 -8.21
N LYS A 262 -21.45 -8.51 -6.99
CA LYS A 262 -22.58 -8.98 -6.17
C LYS A 262 -23.32 -7.84 -5.46
N GLY A 263 -22.86 -6.59 -5.58
CA GLY A 263 -23.40 -5.46 -4.85
C GLY A 263 -23.20 -5.57 -3.33
N PHE A 264 -22.19 -6.32 -2.89
CA PHE A 264 -21.88 -6.46 -1.47
C PHE A 264 -21.42 -5.12 -0.89
N TYR A 265 -22.02 -4.75 0.24
CA TYR A 265 -21.62 -3.58 1.00
C TYR A 265 -21.84 -3.79 2.50
N GLN A 266 -20.86 -3.41 3.32
CA GLN A 266 -20.88 -3.51 4.78
C GLN A 266 -20.77 -2.13 5.46
#